data_AF-A0A954IPX9-F1
#
_entry.id   AF-A0A954IPX9-F1
#
_cell.length_a   1.000
_cell.length_b   1.000
_cell.length_c   1.000
_cell.angle_alpha   90.00
_cell.angle_beta   90.00
_cell.angle_gamma   90.00
#
_symmetry.space_group_name_H-M   'P 1'
#
loop_
_entity.id
_entity.type
_entity.pdbx_description
1 polymer ?
#
loop_
_entity_poly.entity_id
_entity_poly.type
_entity_poly.pdbx_seq_one_letter_code
_entity_poly.pdbx_strand_id
1 'polypeptide(L)' 'HAPPAYTTPVTVEVSLLDEHQRNTFNPPSLRGISQRQRFFHDGRAKSLEDVLFKVKHQLEKPLKKQEAEALLAFLRSL' A
#
# COMPACT_ATOMS: atom_id res chain seq x y z
N HIS A 1 9.29 -14.58 14.45
CA HIS A 1 9.10 -13.71 13.28
C HIS A 1 10.26 -12.71 13.22
N ALA A 2 11.05 -12.70 12.14
CA ALA A 2 12.18 -11.78 12.01
C ALA A 2 11.68 -10.37 11.67
N PRO A 3 12.09 -9.31 12.40
CA PRO A 3 11.90 -7.92 11.98
C PRO A 3 12.57 -7.64 10.61
N PRO A 4 12.18 -6.58 9.88
CA PRO A 4 11.08 -5.66 10.15
C PRO A 4 9.74 -6.19 9.61
N ALA A 5 8.63 -5.84 10.27
CA ALA A 5 7.28 -6.26 9.89
C ALA A 5 6.65 -5.38 8.80
N TYR A 6 7.29 -4.27 8.43
CA TYR A 6 6.79 -3.28 7.46
C TYR A 6 5.32 -2.87 7.76
N THR A 7 5.05 -2.56 9.02
CA THR A 7 3.78 -2.06 9.59
C THR A 7 4.10 -1.31 10.88
N THR A 8 3.11 -0.61 11.43
CA THR A 8 3.15 0.03 12.74
C THR A 8 1.91 -0.37 13.54
N PRO A 9 1.99 -0.55 14.88
CA PRO A 9 0.84 -0.92 15.70
C PRO A 9 -0.17 0.23 15.88
N VAL A 10 0.18 1.46 15.49
CA VAL A 10 -0.66 2.64 15.67
C VAL A 10 -1.55 2.89 14.45
N THR A 11 -2.69 3.52 14.69
CA THR A 11 -3.55 4.03 13.63
C THR A 11 -2.91 5.27 13.02
N VAL A 12 -2.87 5.34 11.69
CA VAL A 12 -2.38 6.50 10.94
C VAL A 12 -3.51 7.09 10.12
N GLU A 13 -3.52 8.42 9.99
CA GLU A 13 -4.40 9.12 9.06
C GLU A 13 -3.84 9.00 7.64
N VAL A 14 -4.73 8.71 6.68
CA VAL A 14 -4.38 8.63 5.26
C VAL A 14 -5.37 9.41 4.42
N SER A 15 -4.98 9.79 3.21
CA SER A 15 -5.81 10.59 2.29
C SER A 15 -6.94 9.80 1.60
N LEU A 16 -7.33 8.64 2.13
CA LEU A 16 -8.39 7.79 1.57
C LEU A 16 -9.53 7.66 2.58
N LEU A 17 -10.77 7.72 2.07
CA LEU A 17 -11.98 7.44 2.83
C LEU A 17 -12.48 6.03 2.52
N ASP A 18 -12.93 5.33 3.56
CA ASP A 18 -13.71 4.09 3.43
C ASP A 18 -15.22 4.37 3.25
N GLU A 19 -16.01 3.30 3.21
CA GLU A 19 -17.48 3.34 3.11
C GLU A 19 -18.18 4.05 4.27
N HIS A 20 -17.49 4.22 5.40
CA HIS A 20 -17.98 4.91 6.60
C HIS A 20 -17.35 6.31 6.77
N GLN A 21 -16.69 6.84 5.72
CA GLN A 21 -16.00 8.14 5.75
C GLN A 21 -14.88 8.21 6.80
N ARG A 22 -14.28 7.08 7.17
CA ARG A 22 -13.10 7.05 8.03
C ARG A 22 -11.84 7.19 7.19
N ASN A 23 -10.88 7.95 7.70
CA ASN A 23 -9.57 8.18 7.11
C ASN A 23 -8.40 7.69 7.99
N THR A 24 -8.70 7.04 9.12
CA THR A 24 -7.70 6.55 10.07
C THR A 24 -7.69 5.03 10.11
N PHE A 25 -6.53 4.42 9.85
CA PHE A 25 -6.39 2.97 9.74
C PHE A 25 -5.11 2.46 10.40
N ASN A 26 -5.16 1.25 10.96
CA ASN A 26 -3.97 0.51 11.34
C ASN A 26 -3.38 -0.15 10.08
N PRO A 27 -2.16 0.20 9.65
CA PRO A 27 -1.59 -0.32 8.41
C PRO A 27 -1.34 -1.83 8.48
N PRO A 28 -1.81 -2.64 7.52
CA PRO A 28 -1.45 -4.05 7.47
C PRO A 28 0.05 -4.23 7.24
N SER A 29 0.61 -5.37 7.65
CA SER A 29 1.97 -5.76 7.28
C SER A 29 2.11 -5.89 5.76
N LEU A 30 3.21 -5.36 5.22
CA LEU A 30 3.57 -5.57 3.82
C LEU A 30 4.25 -6.93 3.55
N ARG A 31 4.42 -7.81 4.55
CA ARG A 31 4.93 -9.16 4.31
C ARG A 31 3.90 -10.01 3.57
N GLY A 32 4.34 -10.71 2.52
CA GLY A 32 3.47 -11.44 1.62
C GLY A 32 2.47 -10.56 0.86
N ILE A 33 2.73 -9.24 0.76
CA ILE A 33 1.86 -8.30 0.05
C ILE A 33 1.69 -8.68 -1.43
N SER A 34 2.72 -9.31 -1.99
CA SER A 34 2.77 -9.87 -3.34
C SER A 34 1.72 -10.96 -3.61
N GLN A 35 1.26 -11.66 -2.57
CA GLN A 35 0.29 -12.75 -2.68
C GLN A 35 -1.16 -12.26 -2.62
N ARG A 36 -1.38 -10.97 -2.37
CA ARG A 36 -2.71 -10.37 -2.25
C ARG A 36 -3.27 -10.03 -3.64
N GLN A 37 -4.56 -10.25 -3.83
CA GLN A 37 -5.28 -9.96 -5.08
C GLN A 37 -6.13 -8.68 -5.01
N ARG A 38 -6.31 -8.12 -3.81
CA ARG A 38 -7.11 -6.92 -3.54
C ARG A 38 -6.41 -6.09 -2.48
N PHE A 39 -6.36 -4.78 -2.70
CA PHE A 39 -5.69 -3.80 -1.84
C PHE A 39 -6.68 -2.75 -1.34
N PHE A 40 -6.35 -2.15 -0.19
CA PHE A 40 -7.23 -1.29 0.62
C PHE A 40 -8.44 -2.04 1.20
N HIS A 41 -9.12 -1.41 2.16
CA HIS A 41 -10.26 -2.00 2.88
C HIS A 41 -11.46 -2.25 1.98
N ASP A 42 -11.60 -1.49 0.90
CA ASP A 42 -12.69 -1.59 -0.07
C ASP A 42 -12.29 -2.33 -1.35
N GLY A 43 -11.04 -2.83 -1.44
CA GLY A 43 -10.58 -3.59 -2.59
C GLY A 43 -10.49 -2.81 -3.91
N ARG A 44 -10.46 -1.46 -3.88
CA ARG A 44 -10.51 -0.61 -5.08
C ARG A 44 -9.32 -0.81 -6.04
N ALA A 45 -8.20 -1.33 -5.53
CA ALA A 45 -7.02 -1.67 -6.32
C ALA A 45 -6.83 -3.19 -6.37
N LYS A 46 -6.54 -3.71 -7.57
CA LYS A 46 -6.41 -5.16 -7.83
C LYS A 46 -4.96 -5.61 -8.01
N SER A 47 -4.01 -4.67 -8.02
CA SER A 47 -2.58 -4.91 -8.19
C SER A 47 -1.77 -3.86 -7.43
N LEU A 48 -0.47 -4.12 -7.21
CA LEU A 48 0.45 -3.13 -6.66
C LEU A 48 0.62 -1.94 -7.63
N GLU A 49 0.52 -2.18 -8.93
CA GLU A 49 0.50 -1.14 -9.96
C GLU A 49 -0.72 -0.23 -9.82
N ASP A 50 -1.91 -0.78 -9.55
CA ASP A 50 -3.11 0.03 -9.30
C ASP A 50 -2.91 0.93 -8.08
N VAL A 51 -2.27 0.42 -7.02
CA VAL A 51 -1.95 1.19 -5.81
C VAL A 51 -1.08 2.42 -6.15
N LEU A 52 -0.02 2.22 -6.94
CA LEU A 52 0.96 3.27 -7.27
C LEU A 52 0.47 4.23 -8.37
N PHE A 53 -0.15 3.73 -9.43
CA PHE A 53 -0.41 4.52 -10.63
C PHE A 53 -1.87 4.98 -10.76
N LYS A 54 -2.83 4.17 -10.30
CA LYS A 54 -4.26 4.49 -10.37
C LYS A 54 -4.74 5.23 -9.13
N VAL A 55 -4.48 4.67 -7.95
CA VAL A 55 -4.87 5.28 -6.67
C VAL A 55 -3.86 6.34 -6.23
N LYS A 56 -2.59 6.22 -6.64
CA LYS A 56 -1.50 7.15 -6.28
C LYS A 56 -1.41 7.38 -4.77
N HIS A 57 -1.58 6.31 -4.01
CA HIS A 57 -1.72 6.38 -2.56
C HIS A 57 -0.47 7.00 -1.92
N GLN A 58 -0.64 8.18 -1.30
CA GLN A 58 0.41 8.94 -0.62
C GLN A 58 1.64 9.29 -1.48
N LEU A 59 1.45 9.39 -2.80
CA LEU A 59 2.49 9.90 -3.70
C LEU A 59 2.32 11.41 -3.87
N GLU A 60 3.13 12.20 -3.16
CA GLU A 60 3.16 13.67 -3.33
C GLU A 60 3.59 14.07 -4.75
N LYS A 61 4.40 13.24 -5.40
CA LYS A 61 4.88 13.41 -6.77
C LYS A 61 4.80 12.08 -7.52
N PRO A 62 4.61 12.10 -8.85
CA PRO A 62 4.69 10.88 -9.65
C PRO A 62 6.08 10.25 -9.51
N LEU A 63 6.12 8.94 -9.29
CA LEU A 63 7.37 8.18 -9.32
C LEU A 63 7.94 8.16 -10.74
N LYS A 64 9.27 8.29 -10.86
CA LYS A 64 9.93 7.96 -12.13
C LYS A 64 9.77 6.47 -12.40
N LYS A 65 9.82 6.08 -13.67
CA LYS A 65 9.66 4.68 -14.09
C LYS A 65 10.59 3.73 -13.32
N GLN A 66 11.85 4.10 -13.18
CA GLN A 66 12.86 3.29 -12.48
C GLN A 66 12.58 3.16 -10.98
N GLU A 67 12.11 4.23 -10.33
CA GLU A 67 11.74 4.21 -8.91
C GLU A 67 10.53 3.31 -8.68
N ALA A 68 9.54 3.37 -9.56
CA ALA A 68 8.36 2.53 -9.48
C ALA A 68 8.70 1.05 -9.73
N GLU A 69 9.55 0.74 -10.71
CA GLU A 69 10.02 -0.63 -10.97
C GLU A 69 10.79 -1.20 -9.77
N ALA A 70 11.70 -0.41 -9.18
CA ALA A 70 12.46 -0.81 -8.00
C ALA A 70 11.54 -1.04 -6.78
N LEU A 71 10.56 -0.16 -6.57
CA LEU A 71 9.60 -0.29 -5.47
C LEU A 71 8.72 -1.53 -5.65
N LEU A 72 8.21 -1.77 -6.86
CA LEU A 72 7.42 -2.96 -7.16
C LEU A 72 8.25 -4.25 -6.96
N ALA A 73 9.51 -4.26 -7.40
CA ALA A 73 10.40 -5.40 -7.20
C ALA A 73 10.65 -5.66 -5.71
N PHE A 74 10.86 -4.61 -4.91
CA PHE A 74 11.00 -4.71 -3.46
C PHE A 74 9.73 -5.25 -2.80
N LEU A 75 8.56 -4.67 -3.07
CA LEU A 75 7.29 -5.13 -2.49
C LEU A 75 6.96 -6.58 -2.89
N ARG A 76 7.40 -7.01 -4.07
CA ARG A 76 7.23 -8.39 -4.53
C ARG A 76 8.10 -9.41 -3.79
N SER A 77 9.24 -8.98 -3.23
CA SER A 77 10.16 -9.86 -2.50
C SER A 77 9.84 -9.99 -1.01
N LEU A 78 8.84 -9.25 -0.51
CA LEU A 78 8.33 -9.32 0.88
C LEU A 78 7.29 -10.43 1.09
#